data_AF-A0A5N5KA46-F1
#
_entry.id   AF-A0A5N5KA46-F1
#
_cell.length_a   1.000
_cell.length_b   1.000
_cell.length_c   1.000
_cell.angle_alpha   90.00
_cell.angle_beta   90.00
_cell.angle_gamma   90.00
#
_symmetry.space_group_name_H-M   'P 1'
#
loop_
_entity.id
_entity.type
_entity.pdbx_description
1 polymer ?
#
loop_
_entity_poly.entity_id
_entity_poly.type
_entity_poly.pdbx_seq_one_letter_code
_entity_poly.pdbx_strand_id
1 'polypeptide(L)'
;MAGMQDPRADELRKRGNDLYKQGKLCAAEVSYKAAASLAPGDPTPLANLSCVKYELGQYSEAVDFIQQSLKLMESGPADEESARKSKALYDRLAKSFIHAPASTMPARIDTPQYWPMGHDTAEPLFDDALRKSCSGGDSVSLMFCGSGDARNVFATISAMANHRQATQARIDAHITLMDVNPAAIARMLIFIDMAMWCDVTCIAHQVPSKDQLTMIAYIYAAQFMPAAIDKVLQHLPHGQEGPQAQDESIFEDFHRANLGLDQPVQNGVELDTKILRDLGVLLPPKSFAKHHDPQIVKLMENYHEDGSVAAVAELEEYIDANWVTNKTFIDLDLEDALATPDDYPVFDDPEAKELFASAYGPGALAFTCQGYQIWERVPSNKLAHGELLHRPLFEKWLHGHFLKICHPYPRDKLEHSELTAPFNLTFLIRLVVHLSEIGYPAHWLSGVLSVLCNGNGELITTARPPVGAITSPTDVDAIRPAKKMTIGLWQAEFTTLLSIWSRLLPFGFIAPDAMVPPTDIAEFSITFPHFPRQDFLLDAENEGNPPVTPGKIKPKLAHIFTAMKYVTATRTASFWCRRDVVQKTKEGKWDAYIWRIDEWRQVSGGVAVKDAVAEIRAWTE
;
A
#
# COMPACT_ATOMS: atom_id res chain seq x y z
N MET A 1 52.67 -33.35 -27.67
CA MET A 1 51.66 -33.08 -28.71
C MET A 1 50.83 -31.91 -28.23
N ALA A 2 51.04 -30.71 -28.79
CA ALA A 2 50.19 -29.55 -28.50
C ALA A 2 48.79 -29.85 -29.07
N GLY A 3 47.78 -29.87 -28.20
CA GLY A 3 46.41 -30.23 -28.56
C GLY A 3 45.86 -29.23 -29.57
N MET A 4 45.66 -29.66 -30.81
CA MET A 4 44.98 -28.90 -31.84
C MET A 4 43.54 -28.66 -31.37
N GLN A 5 43.18 -27.40 -31.12
CA GLN A 5 41.81 -27.01 -30.84
C GLN A 5 40.94 -27.38 -32.04
N ASP A 6 39.78 -28.01 -31.79
CA ASP A 6 38.83 -28.33 -32.84
C ASP A 6 38.29 -27.02 -33.43
N PRO A 7 38.46 -26.73 -34.74
CA PRO A 7 37.98 -25.48 -35.34
C PRO A 7 36.47 -25.26 -35.17
N ARG A 8 35.70 -26.32 -34.92
CA ARG A 8 34.27 -26.23 -34.58
C ARG A 8 34.02 -25.52 -33.25
N ALA A 9 34.99 -25.50 -32.33
CA ALA A 9 34.89 -24.79 -31.06
C ALA A 9 34.73 -23.27 -31.28
N ASP A 10 35.49 -22.70 -32.22
CA ASP A 10 35.41 -21.28 -32.56
C ASP A 10 34.09 -20.91 -33.23
N GLU A 11 33.57 -21.77 -34.11
CA GLU A 11 32.27 -21.58 -34.74
C GLU A 11 31.14 -21.57 -33.70
N LEU A 12 31.15 -22.53 -32.75
CA LEU A 12 30.18 -22.60 -31.66
C LEU A 12 30.30 -21.40 -30.71
N ARG A 13 31.51 -20.96 -30.41
CA ARG A 13 31.74 -19.75 -29.61
C ARG A 13 31.20 -18.50 -30.30
N LYS A 14 31.44 -18.35 -31.60
CA LYS A 14 30.91 -17.23 -32.40
C LYS A 14 29.38 -17.24 -32.44
N ARG A 15 28.78 -18.41 -32.65
CA ARG A 15 27.32 -18.61 -32.56
C ARG A 15 26.78 -18.22 -31.18
N GLY A 16 27.46 -18.62 -30.11
CA GLY A 16 27.12 -18.22 -28.73
C GLY A 16 27.16 -16.71 -28.55
N ASN A 17 28.19 -16.02 -29.07
CA ASN A 17 28.29 -14.56 -29.01
C ASN A 17 27.13 -13.87 -29.73
N ASP A 18 26.73 -14.38 -30.89
CA ASP A 18 25.63 -13.82 -31.68
C ASP A 18 24.28 -14.03 -30.96
N LEU A 19 24.06 -15.20 -30.35
CA LEU A 19 22.89 -15.48 -29.53
C LEU A 19 22.84 -14.63 -28.26
N TYR A 20 23.99 -14.43 -27.61
CA TYR A 20 24.11 -13.57 -26.42
C TYR A 20 23.74 -12.12 -26.76
N LYS A 21 24.24 -11.57 -27.87
CA LYS A 21 23.88 -10.22 -28.35
C LYS A 21 22.39 -10.08 -28.69
N GLN A 22 21.73 -11.17 -29.07
CA GLN A 22 20.29 -11.22 -29.31
C GLN A 22 19.46 -11.38 -28.02
N GLY A 23 20.09 -11.50 -26.84
CA GLY A 23 19.41 -11.77 -25.56
C GLY A 23 18.94 -13.22 -25.40
N LYS A 24 19.30 -14.14 -26.31
CA LYS A 24 18.91 -15.56 -26.26
C LYS A 24 19.87 -16.34 -25.36
N LEU A 25 19.86 -16.00 -24.06
CA LEU A 25 20.84 -16.45 -23.07
C LEU A 25 20.91 -17.98 -22.93
N CYS A 26 19.77 -18.68 -22.82
CA CYS A 26 19.77 -20.15 -22.71
C CYS A 26 20.38 -20.83 -23.95
N ALA A 27 20.12 -20.30 -25.16
CA ALA A 27 20.69 -20.84 -26.40
C ALA A 27 22.19 -20.51 -26.53
N ALA A 28 22.62 -19.34 -26.04
CA ALA A 28 24.02 -18.98 -25.93
C ALA A 28 24.76 -19.92 -24.96
N GLU A 29 24.16 -20.25 -23.82
CA GLU A 29 24.71 -21.20 -22.84
C GLU A 29 25.00 -22.56 -23.47
N VAL A 30 24.04 -23.11 -24.24
CA VAL A 30 24.22 -24.39 -24.95
C VAL A 30 25.40 -24.32 -25.92
N SER A 31 25.52 -23.22 -26.67
CA SER A 31 26.60 -23.03 -27.65
C SER A 31 27.97 -22.93 -26.96
N TYR A 32 28.07 -22.19 -25.85
CA TYR A 32 29.33 -22.07 -25.10
C TYR A 32 29.71 -23.35 -24.35
N LYS A 33 28.74 -24.10 -23.80
CA LYS A 33 28.99 -25.43 -23.22
C LYS A 33 29.58 -26.38 -24.25
N ALA A 34 29.02 -26.40 -25.47
CA ALA A 34 29.55 -27.21 -26.56
C ALA A 34 30.97 -26.77 -26.98
N ALA A 35 31.23 -25.46 -27.04
CA ALA A 35 32.57 -24.93 -27.32
C ALA A 35 33.59 -25.31 -26.23
N ALA A 36 33.20 -25.22 -24.95
CA ALA A 36 34.04 -25.61 -23.82
C ALA A 36 34.42 -27.09 -23.86
N SER A 37 33.48 -27.97 -24.25
CA SER A 37 33.75 -29.41 -24.40
C SER A 37 34.72 -29.73 -25.54
N LEU A 38 34.73 -28.95 -26.61
CA LEU A 38 35.65 -29.13 -27.75
C LEU A 38 37.02 -28.46 -27.54
N ALA A 39 37.11 -27.50 -26.62
CA ALA A 39 38.34 -26.79 -26.28
C ALA A 39 38.50 -26.66 -24.75
N PRO A 40 38.73 -27.77 -24.02
CA PRO A 40 38.75 -27.77 -22.54
C PRO A 40 39.91 -26.97 -21.92
N GLY A 41 40.94 -26.63 -22.71
CA GLY A 41 42.05 -25.77 -22.28
C GLY A 41 41.88 -24.30 -22.63
N ASP A 42 40.82 -23.90 -23.34
CA ASP A 42 40.54 -22.51 -23.65
C ASP A 42 39.72 -21.87 -22.50
N PRO A 43 40.23 -20.80 -21.84
CA PRO A 43 39.47 -20.10 -20.80
C PRO A 43 38.25 -19.32 -21.33
N THR A 44 38.19 -19.04 -22.63
CA THR A 44 37.23 -18.09 -23.22
C THR A 44 35.77 -18.59 -23.18
N PRO A 45 35.44 -19.84 -23.52
CA PRO A 45 34.07 -20.35 -23.40
C PRO A 45 33.56 -20.31 -21.95
N LEU A 46 34.42 -20.57 -20.97
CA LEU A 46 34.06 -20.49 -19.53
C LEU A 46 33.82 -19.03 -19.10
N ALA A 47 34.68 -18.10 -19.55
CA ALA A 47 34.47 -16.67 -19.32
C ALA A 47 33.12 -16.21 -19.90
N ASN A 48 32.76 -16.69 -21.09
CA ASN A 48 31.48 -16.41 -21.74
C ASN A 48 30.29 -17.04 -21.01
N LEU A 49 30.42 -18.28 -20.51
CA LEU A 49 29.41 -18.92 -19.67
C LEU A 49 29.14 -18.13 -18.40
N SER A 50 30.18 -17.59 -17.76
CA SER A 50 29.98 -16.73 -16.59
C SER A 50 29.23 -15.43 -16.92
N CYS A 51 29.39 -14.86 -18.14
CA CYS A 51 28.56 -13.73 -18.59
C CYS A 51 27.09 -14.14 -18.63
N VAL A 52 26.79 -15.31 -19.22
CA VAL A 52 25.42 -15.80 -19.37
C VAL A 52 24.79 -16.03 -18.00
N LYS A 53 25.49 -16.72 -17.10
CA LYS A 53 25.02 -16.99 -15.74
C LYS A 53 24.78 -15.71 -14.95
N TYR A 54 25.67 -14.73 -15.08
CA TYR A 54 25.49 -13.43 -14.45
C TYR A 54 24.23 -12.70 -14.96
N GLU A 55 24.02 -12.64 -16.28
CA GLU A 55 22.81 -12.00 -16.86
C GLU A 55 21.51 -12.73 -16.49
N LEU A 56 21.56 -14.04 -16.29
CA LEU A 56 20.44 -14.84 -15.79
C LEU A 56 20.18 -14.65 -14.28
N GLY A 57 21.02 -13.90 -13.55
CA GLY A 57 20.95 -13.77 -12.09
C GLY A 57 21.46 -15.00 -11.32
N GLN A 58 22.09 -15.96 -12.00
CA GLN A 58 22.66 -17.18 -11.45
C GLN A 58 24.09 -16.93 -10.97
N TYR A 59 24.23 -16.11 -9.91
CA TYR A 59 25.53 -15.58 -9.48
C TYR A 59 26.51 -16.67 -9.00
N SER A 60 26.03 -17.71 -8.31
CA SER A 60 26.87 -18.84 -7.85
C SER A 60 27.51 -19.58 -9.03
N GLU A 61 26.72 -19.98 -10.01
CA GLU A 61 27.24 -20.63 -11.23
C GLU A 61 28.18 -19.69 -12.02
N ALA A 62 27.92 -18.38 -12.00
CA ALA A 62 28.81 -17.41 -12.60
C ALA A 62 30.19 -17.40 -11.91
N VAL A 63 30.22 -17.45 -10.57
CA VAL A 63 31.46 -17.56 -9.77
C VAL A 63 32.23 -18.84 -10.14
N ASP A 64 31.56 -19.98 -10.24
CA ASP A 64 32.20 -21.25 -10.57
C ASP A 64 32.89 -21.19 -11.95
N PHE A 65 32.20 -20.67 -12.97
CA PHE A 65 32.79 -20.51 -14.30
C PHE A 65 33.92 -19.48 -14.34
N ILE A 66 33.84 -18.40 -13.54
CA ILE A 66 34.93 -17.43 -13.41
C ILE A 66 36.17 -18.10 -12.83
N GLN A 67 36.03 -18.86 -11.74
CA GLN A 67 37.14 -19.55 -11.09
C GLN A 67 37.80 -20.58 -12.02
N GLN A 68 36.98 -21.35 -12.75
CA GLN A 68 37.50 -22.29 -13.74
C GLN A 68 38.25 -21.59 -14.88
N SER A 69 37.72 -20.47 -15.38
CA SER A 69 38.36 -19.67 -16.43
C SER A 69 39.69 -19.08 -15.95
N LEU A 70 39.73 -18.47 -14.76
CA LEU A 70 40.94 -17.92 -14.16
C LEU A 70 42.02 -18.99 -13.96
N LYS A 71 41.64 -20.18 -13.49
CA LYS A 71 42.56 -21.32 -13.32
C LYS A 71 43.23 -21.75 -14.63
N LEU A 72 42.50 -21.74 -15.75
CA LEU A 72 43.09 -22.01 -17.07
C LEU A 72 44.02 -20.87 -17.51
N MET A 73 43.68 -19.62 -17.21
CA MET A 73 44.51 -18.46 -17.53
C MET A 73 45.83 -18.40 -16.75
N GLU A 74 45.89 -18.92 -15.53
CA GLU A 74 47.13 -19.04 -14.74
C GLU A 74 48.20 -19.87 -15.45
N SER A 75 47.79 -20.82 -16.29
CA SER A 75 48.70 -21.66 -17.09
C SER A 75 49.07 -21.07 -18.46
N GLY A 76 48.51 -19.91 -18.81
CA GLY A 76 48.67 -19.25 -20.10
C GLY A 76 49.71 -18.11 -20.12
N PRO A 77 49.87 -17.43 -21.27
CA PRO A 77 50.78 -16.30 -21.41
C PRO A 77 50.34 -15.09 -20.56
N ALA A 78 51.27 -14.56 -19.77
CA ALA A 78 51.09 -13.35 -18.97
C ALA A 78 51.29 -12.08 -19.81
N ASP A 79 50.39 -11.85 -20.76
CA ASP A 79 50.35 -10.66 -21.61
C ASP A 79 49.25 -9.66 -21.18
N GLU A 80 49.25 -8.48 -21.82
CA GLU A 80 48.31 -7.40 -21.50
C GLU A 80 46.85 -7.76 -21.82
N GLU A 81 46.60 -8.62 -22.80
CA GLU A 81 45.27 -9.08 -23.17
C GLU A 81 44.70 -10.03 -22.11
N SER A 82 45.52 -10.99 -21.67
CA SER A 82 45.23 -11.88 -20.54
C SER A 82 44.96 -11.07 -19.27
N ALA A 83 45.78 -10.06 -18.97
CA ALA A 83 45.55 -9.18 -17.82
C ALA A 83 44.20 -8.42 -17.90
N ARG A 84 43.83 -7.91 -19.08
CA ARG A 84 42.52 -7.26 -19.30
C ARG A 84 41.36 -8.23 -19.11
N LYS A 85 41.46 -9.45 -19.63
CA LYS A 85 40.45 -10.51 -19.46
C LYS A 85 40.29 -10.90 -17.99
N SER A 86 41.40 -11.13 -17.28
CA SER A 86 41.37 -11.42 -15.84
C SER A 86 40.74 -10.30 -15.03
N LYS A 87 41.07 -9.03 -15.33
CA LYS A 87 40.43 -7.88 -14.66
C LYS A 87 38.90 -7.88 -14.84
N ALA A 88 38.41 -8.14 -16.06
CA ALA A 88 36.98 -8.22 -16.32
C ALA A 88 36.30 -9.39 -15.56
N LEU A 89 37.00 -10.52 -15.42
CA LEU A 89 36.53 -11.65 -14.62
C LEU A 89 36.49 -11.33 -13.13
N TYR A 90 37.52 -10.66 -12.58
CA TYR A 90 37.53 -10.23 -11.18
C TYR A 90 36.46 -9.17 -10.88
N ASP A 91 36.20 -8.24 -11.79
CA ASP A 91 35.10 -7.27 -11.66
C ASP A 91 33.74 -7.97 -11.61
N ARG A 92 33.51 -8.94 -12.51
CA ARG A 92 32.31 -9.78 -12.47
C ARG A 92 32.23 -10.61 -11.21
N LEU A 93 33.34 -11.18 -10.74
CA LEU A 93 33.41 -11.97 -9.50
C LEU A 93 32.95 -11.14 -8.30
N ALA A 94 33.49 -9.93 -8.15
CA ALA A 94 33.09 -9.00 -7.10
C ALA A 94 31.59 -8.66 -7.18
N LYS A 95 31.09 -8.33 -8.38
CA LYS A 95 29.67 -8.05 -8.59
C LYS A 95 28.77 -9.25 -8.30
N SER A 96 29.17 -10.46 -8.68
CA SER A 96 28.45 -11.69 -8.37
C SER A 96 28.31 -11.89 -6.86
N PHE A 97 29.37 -11.63 -6.07
CA PHE A 97 29.29 -11.71 -4.61
C PHE A 97 28.40 -10.62 -4.01
N ILE A 98 28.44 -9.40 -4.55
CA ILE A 98 27.58 -8.31 -4.07
C ILE A 98 26.10 -8.60 -4.36
N HIS A 99 25.79 -9.07 -5.57
CA HIS A 99 24.41 -9.29 -6.01
C HIS A 99 23.84 -10.65 -5.60
N ALA A 100 24.68 -11.55 -5.09
CA ALA A 100 24.21 -12.81 -4.52
C ALA A 100 23.20 -12.53 -3.40
N PRO A 101 22.12 -13.32 -3.30
CA PRO A 101 21.13 -13.14 -2.26
C PRO A 101 21.80 -13.26 -0.88
N ALA A 102 21.50 -12.30 0.00
CA ALA A 102 21.95 -12.38 1.38
C ALA A 102 21.34 -13.64 2.02
N SER A 103 22.17 -14.60 2.42
CA SER A 103 21.76 -15.93 2.88
C SER A 103 20.98 -15.93 4.21
N THR A 104 20.70 -14.76 4.79
CA THR A 104 19.95 -14.62 6.03
C THR A 104 19.22 -13.27 6.07
N MET A 105 17.94 -13.27 5.71
CA MET A 105 16.99 -12.28 6.22
C MET A 105 15.85 -13.07 6.89
N PRO A 106 15.60 -12.86 8.20
CA PRO A 106 14.40 -13.37 8.84
C PRO A 106 13.18 -12.81 8.11
N ALA A 107 12.16 -13.64 7.91
CA ALA A 107 10.87 -13.22 7.39
C ALA A 107 10.41 -11.94 8.12
N ARG A 108 10.24 -10.84 7.37
CA ARG A 108 9.78 -9.56 7.90
C ARG A 108 8.39 -9.28 7.34
N ILE A 109 7.44 -9.32 8.27
CA ILE A 109 6.12 -8.69 8.35
C ILE A 109 5.71 -7.93 7.08
N ASP A 110 4.88 -8.63 6.32
CA ASP A 110 4.19 -8.24 5.10
C ASP A 110 2.69 -8.13 5.43
N THR A 111 2.25 -7.02 6.05
CA THR A 111 0.82 -6.74 6.14
C THR A 111 0.28 -6.46 4.73
N PRO A 112 -0.66 -7.28 4.21
CA PRO A 112 -1.29 -7.05 2.92
C PRO A 112 -2.06 -5.72 2.93
N GLN A 113 -2.05 -4.99 1.81
CA GLN A 113 -2.83 -3.75 1.71
C GLN A 113 -4.31 -4.06 1.84
N TYR A 114 -4.93 -3.49 2.87
CA TYR A 114 -6.35 -3.54 3.17
C TYR A 114 -6.97 -2.16 2.90
N TRP A 115 -8.16 -2.13 2.30
CA TRP A 115 -8.95 -0.92 2.14
C TRP A 115 -10.19 -1.01 3.04
N PRO A 116 -10.35 -0.12 4.04
CA PRO A 116 -11.48 -0.16 4.97
C PRO A 116 -12.82 0.15 4.31
N MET A 117 -12.78 0.72 3.10
CA MET A 117 -13.91 0.97 2.21
C MET A 117 -13.56 0.43 0.83
N GLY A 118 -14.45 -0.34 0.21
CA GLY A 118 -14.28 -0.79 -1.17
C GLY A 118 -14.17 0.38 -2.17
N HIS A 119 -13.55 0.10 -3.31
CA HIS A 119 -13.28 1.07 -4.39
C HIS A 119 -13.99 0.66 -5.69
N ASP A 120 -15.02 -0.17 -5.58
CA ASP A 120 -15.77 -0.82 -6.64
C ASP A 120 -17.29 -0.61 -6.47
N THR A 121 -18.03 -0.67 -7.57
CA THR A 121 -19.50 -0.65 -7.54
C THR A 121 -19.99 -1.91 -6.85
N ALA A 122 -20.94 -1.78 -5.92
CA ALA A 122 -21.50 -2.93 -5.23
C ALA A 122 -22.25 -3.84 -6.22
N GLU A 123 -21.79 -5.08 -6.39
CA GLU A 123 -22.37 -6.07 -7.28
C GLU A 123 -22.83 -7.32 -6.49
N PRO A 124 -24.09 -7.76 -6.67
CA PRO A 124 -24.57 -8.96 -6.01
C PRO A 124 -24.02 -10.22 -6.69
N LEU A 125 -23.55 -11.20 -5.92
CA LEU A 125 -23.30 -12.56 -6.42
C LEU A 125 -24.62 -13.30 -6.74
N PHE A 126 -25.73 -12.86 -6.14
CA PHE A 126 -27.08 -13.29 -6.53
C PHE A 126 -27.59 -12.47 -7.72
N ASP A 127 -26.90 -12.63 -8.85
CA ASP A 127 -27.14 -11.89 -10.08
C ASP A 127 -28.38 -12.38 -10.86
N ASP A 128 -28.66 -11.73 -11.99
CA ASP A 128 -29.79 -12.07 -12.85
C ASP A 128 -29.74 -13.47 -13.43
N ALA A 129 -28.55 -14.01 -13.67
CA ALA A 129 -28.36 -15.35 -14.22
C ALA A 129 -28.70 -16.40 -13.16
N LEU A 130 -28.15 -16.25 -11.95
CA LEU A 130 -28.42 -17.13 -10.82
C LEU A 130 -29.90 -17.04 -10.43
N ARG A 131 -30.46 -15.83 -10.36
CA ARG A 131 -31.87 -15.58 -10.06
C ARG A 131 -32.84 -16.30 -11.00
N LYS A 132 -32.54 -16.34 -12.30
CA LYS A 132 -33.37 -17.03 -13.31
C LYS A 132 -33.23 -18.55 -13.24
N SER A 133 -32.13 -19.04 -12.68
CA SER A 133 -31.84 -20.47 -12.56
C SER A 133 -32.40 -21.09 -11.28
N CYS A 134 -32.65 -20.30 -10.23
CA CYS A 134 -33.17 -20.78 -8.96
C CYS A 134 -34.70 -20.90 -8.94
N SER A 135 -35.20 -21.95 -8.30
CA SER A 135 -36.61 -22.16 -7.95
C SER A 135 -36.80 -22.12 -6.43
N GLY A 136 -38.04 -22.00 -5.96
CA GLY A 136 -38.35 -22.03 -4.53
C GLY A 136 -37.96 -23.37 -3.89
N GLY A 137 -37.19 -23.31 -2.80
CA GLY A 137 -36.65 -24.48 -2.10
C GLY A 137 -35.22 -24.86 -2.48
N ASP A 138 -34.61 -24.17 -3.45
CA ASP A 138 -33.19 -24.39 -3.79
C ASP A 138 -32.26 -23.80 -2.72
N SER A 139 -31.04 -24.36 -2.63
CA SER A 139 -29.96 -23.83 -1.81
C SER A 139 -28.83 -23.28 -2.68
N VAL A 140 -28.33 -22.08 -2.34
CA VAL A 140 -27.17 -21.46 -3.01
C VAL A 140 -26.00 -21.32 -2.02
N SER A 141 -24.78 -21.49 -2.50
CA SER A 141 -23.55 -21.23 -1.73
C SER A 141 -22.78 -20.09 -2.38
N LEU A 142 -22.55 -19.02 -1.64
CA LEU A 142 -21.96 -17.78 -2.13
C LEU A 142 -20.71 -17.50 -1.31
N MET A 143 -19.55 -17.38 -1.97
CA MET A 143 -18.28 -17.12 -1.31
C MET A 143 -17.75 -15.74 -1.69
N PHE A 144 -17.44 -14.94 -0.68
CA PHE A 144 -16.81 -13.63 -0.83
C PHE A 144 -15.34 -13.73 -0.42
N CYS A 145 -14.43 -13.59 -1.39
CA CYS A 145 -12.99 -13.64 -1.20
C CYS A 145 -12.41 -12.22 -1.13
N GLY A 146 -12.27 -11.68 0.07
CA GLY A 146 -11.98 -10.26 0.32
C GLY A 146 -13.28 -9.48 0.54
N SER A 147 -14.00 -9.82 1.61
CA SER A 147 -15.29 -9.17 1.94
C SER A 147 -15.19 -7.66 2.15
N GLY A 148 -14.06 -7.15 2.66
CA GLY A 148 -13.77 -5.73 2.84
C GLY A 148 -14.76 -5.02 3.76
N ASP A 149 -15.54 -4.09 3.20
CA ASP A 149 -16.67 -3.44 3.87
C ASP A 149 -17.99 -4.17 3.70
N ALA A 150 -17.97 -5.36 3.11
CA ALA A 150 -19.12 -6.22 2.86
C ALA A 150 -20.18 -5.62 1.92
N ARG A 151 -19.88 -4.56 1.16
CA ARG A 151 -20.85 -3.96 0.21
C ARG A 151 -21.46 -4.97 -0.76
N ASN A 152 -20.65 -5.89 -1.28
CA ASN A 152 -21.09 -6.93 -2.22
C ASN A 152 -21.93 -8.00 -1.51
N VAL A 153 -21.65 -8.25 -0.23
CA VAL A 153 -22.45 -9.13 0.64
C VAL A 153 -23.83 -8.51 0.86
N PHE A 154 -23.90 -7.23 1.24
CA PHE A 154 -25.16 -6.53 1.44
C PHE A 154 -25.96 -6.34 0.15
N ALA A 155 -25.30 -6.07 -0.98
CA ALA A 155 -25.95 -6.06 -2.28
C ALA A 155 -26.56 -7.44 -2.61
N THR A 156 -25.84 -8.52 -2.32
CA THR A 156 -26.31 -9.90 -2.51
C THR A 156 -27.52 -10.22 -1.63
N ILE A 157 -27.45 -9.91 -0.33
CA ILE A 157 -28.56 -10.09 0.61
C ILE A 157 -29.78 -9.29 0.15
N SER A 158 -29.59 -8.05 -0.29
CA SER A 158 -30.65 -7.17 -0.79
C SER A 158 -31.26 -7.73 -2.08
N ALA A 159 -30.45 -8.23 -3.02
CA ALA A 159 -30.92 -8.85 -4.25
C ALA A 159 -31.78 -10.10 -3.96
N MET A 160 -31.35 -10.92 -3.01
CA MET A 160 -32.11 -12.08 -2.55
C MET A 160 -33.42 -11.70 -1.87
N ALA A 161 -33.41 -10.68 -1.00
CA ALA A 161 -34.61 -10.17 -0.34
C ALA A 161 -35.63 -9.64 -1.36
N ASN A 162 -35.16 -8.85 -2.34
CA ASN A 162 -35.99 -8.35 -3.44
C ASN A 162 -36.58 -9.48 -4.29
N HIS A 163 -35.79 -10.52 -4.58
CA HIS A 163 -36.30 -11.70 -5.28
C HIS A 163 -37.40 -12.40 -4.49
N ARG A 164 -37.17 -12.67 -3.19
CA ARG A 164 -38.17 -13.27 -2.30
C ARG A 164 -39.45 -12.42 -2.25
N GLN A 165 -39.34 -11.10 -2.17
CA GLN A 165 -40.51 -10.22 -2.16
C GLN A 165 -41.30 -10.31 -3.47
N ALA A 166 -40.60 -10.36 -4.61
CA ALA A 166 -41.21 -10.41 -5.94
C ALA A 166 -41.84 -11.77 -6.28
N THR A 167 -41.23 -12.88 -5.86
CA THR A 167 -41.64 -14.24 -6.26
C THR A 167 -42.32 -15.04 -5.16
N GLN A 168 -42.23 -14.59 -3.90
CA GLN A 168 -42.59 -15.35 -2.69
C GLN A 168 -41.79 -16.66 -2.52
N ALA A 169 -40.81 -16.92 -3.39
CA ALA A 169 -39.96 -18.10 -3.31
C ALA A 169 -38.88 -17.90 -2.24
N ARG A 170 -38.75 -18.87 -1.35
CA ARG A 170 -37.65 -18.93 -0.40
C ARG A 170 -36.50 -19.72 -1.03
N ILE A 171 -35.30 -19.13 -1.02
CA ILE A 171 -34.05 -19.76 -1.41
C ILE A 171 -33.18 -19.75 -0.16
N ASP A 172 -32.66 -20.91 0.23
CA ASP A 172 -31.73 -21.00 1.34
C ASP A 172 -30.33 -20.62 0.85
N ALA A 173 -29.60 -19.80 1.60
CA ALA A 173 -28.26 -19.38 1.24
C ALA A 173 -27.25 -19.72 2.33
N HIS A 174 -26.13 -20.26 1.90
CA HIS A 174 -24.92 -20.38 2.67
C HIS A 174 -23.92 -19.33 2.18
N ILE A 175 -23.60 -18.36 3.02
CA ILE A 175 -22.65 -17.29 2.69
C ILE A 175 -21.34 -17.54 3.43
N THR A 176 -20.27 -17.73 2.67
CA THR A 176 -18.91 -17.83 3.20
C THR A 176 -18.20 -16.50 3.05
N LEU A 177 -17.74 -15.94 4.16
CA LEU A 177 -17.05 -14.66 4.22
C LEU A 177 -15.58 -14.92 4.52
N MET A 178 -14.70 -14.57 3.58
CA MET A 178 -13.26 -14.73 3.72
C MET A 178 -12.60 -13.37 3.57
N ASP A 179 -11.76 -13.00 4.52
CA ASP A 179 -10.97 -11.77 4.46
C ASP A 179 -9.56 -12.00 4.99
N VAL A 180 -8.63 -11.18 4.51
CA VAL A 180 -7.26 -11.18 5.00
C VAL A 180 -7.12 -10.32 6.26
N ASN A 181 -8.04 -9.36 6.47
CA ASN A 181 -8.06 -8.51 7.64
C ASN A 181 -9.08 -9.02 8.69
N PRO A 182 -8.63 -9.39 9.90
CA PRO A 182 -9.55 -9.82 10.98
C PRO A 182 -10.51 -8.71 11.41
N ALA A 183 -10.10 -7.44 11.38
CA ALA A 183 -10.97 -6.30 11.70
C ALA A 183 -12.12 -6.14 10.70
N ALA A 184 -11.93 -6.52 9.43
CA ALA A 184 -13.00 -6.51 8.43
C ALA A 184 -14.11 -7.51 8.77
N ILE A 185 -13.70 -8.73 9.16
CA ILE A 185 -14.62 -9.78 9.63
C ILE A 185 -15.27 -9.36 10.95
N ALA A 186 -14.51 -8.85 11.92
CA ALA A 186 -15.02 -8.42 13.21
C ALA A 186 -16.07 -7.29 13.07
N ARG A 187 -15.78 -6.27 12.26
CA ARG A 187 -16.71 -5.18 11.95
C ARG A 187 -18.01 -5.71 11.34
N MET A 188 -17.90 -6.66 10.41
CA MET A 188 -19.08 -7.27 9.79
C MET A 188 -19.88 -8.11 10.77
N LEU A 189 -19.23 -8.84 11.68
CA LEU A 189 -19.90 -9.58 12.75
C LEU A 189 -20.64 -8.64 13.70
N ILE A 190 -20.01 -7.52 14.11
CA ILE A 190 -20.66 -6.48 14.93
C ILE A 190 -21.88 -5.90 14.19
N PHE A 191 -21.73 -5.61 12.89
CA PHE A 191 -22.84 -5.12 12.08
C PHE A 191 -24.00 -6.13 12.01
N ILE A 192 -23.71 -7.40 11.73
CA ILE A 192 -24.72 -8.46 11.64
C ILE A 192 -25.39 -8.67 13.00
N ASP A 193 -24.62 -8.71 14.08
CA ASP A 193 -25.13 -8.86 15.45
C ASP A 193 -26.07 -7.70 15.80
N MET A 194 -25.65 -6.45 15.55
CA MET A 194 -26.50 -5.28 15.79
C MET A 194 -27.73 -5.26 14.89
N ALA A 195 -27.62 -5.68 13.63
CA ALA A 195 -28.76 -5.78 12.72
C ALA A 195 -29.76 -6.86 13.17
N MET A 196 -29.27 -8.01 13.64
CA MET A 196 -30.08 -9.07 14.23
C MET A 196 -30.74 -8.60 15.53
N TRP A 197 -30.02 -7.86 16.36
CA TRP A 197 -30.55 -7.29 17.60
C TRP A 197 -31.62 -6.23 17.33
N CYS A 198 -31.42 -5.41 16.29
CA CYS A 198 -32.47 -4.53 15.77
C CYS A 198 -33.70 -5.33 15.37
N ASP A 199 -33.55 -6.39 14.58
CA ASP A 199 -34.70 -7.21 14.15
C ASP A 199 -35.45 -7.83 15.34
N VAL A 200 -34.73 -8.39 16.31
CA VAL A 200 -35.34 -8.96 17.53
C VAL A 200 -36.09 -7.91 18.34
N THR A 201 -35.50 -6.72 18.55
CA THR A 201 -36.16 -5.62 19.27
C THR A 201 -37.33 -5.03 18.48
N CYS A 202 -37.26 -4.98 17.15
CA CYS A 202 -38.38 -4.65 16.26
C CYS A 202 -39.53 -5.63 16.43
N ILE A 203 -39.25 -6.93 16.51
CA ILE A 203 -40.27 -7.98 16.66
C ILE A 203 -40.90 -7.92 18.06
N ALA A 204 -40.11 -7.70 19.10
CA ALA A 204 -40.57 -7.65 20.49
C ALA A 204 -41.40 -6.39 20.80
N HIS A 205 -41.03 -5.24 20.23
CA HIS A 205 -41.62 -3.93 20.56
C HIS A 205 -42.34 -3.24 19.40
N GLN A 206 -42.46 -3.90 18.24
CA GLN A 206 -43.07 -3.42 16.99
C GLN A 206 -42.42 -2.17 16.35
N VAL A 207 -41.26 -1.71 16.84
CA VAL A 207 -40.57 -0.51 16.33
C VAL A 207 -39.03 -0.64 16.50
N PRO A 208 -38.21 -0.54 15.44
CA PRO A 208 -36.78 -0.22 15.58
C PRO A 208 -36.62 1.18 16.17
N SER A 209 -35.73 1.36 17.16
CA SER A 209 -35.35 2.72 17.55
C SER A 209 -34.58 3.39 16.38
N LYS A 210 -34.93 4.63 16.03
CA LYS A 210 -34.21 5.40 15.00
C LYS A 210 -32.72 5.55 15.35
N ASP A 211 -32.39 5.47 16.63
CA ASP A 211 -31.05 5.59 17.16
C ASP A 211 -30.20 4.34 16.86
N GLN A 212 -30.74 3.12 17.00
CA GLN A 212 -30.03 1.90 16.62
C GLN A 212 -29.67 1.86 15.12
N LEU A 213 -30.60 2.25 14.24
CA LEU A 213 -30.32 2.34 12.80
C LEU A 213 -29.27 3.41 12.49
N THR A 214 -29.28 4.52 13.22
CA THR A 214 -28.25 5.56 13.13
C THR A 214 -26.88 4.99 13.53
N MET A 215 -26.80 4.24 14.62
CA MET A 215 -25.55 3.60 15.07
C MET A 215 -25.01 2.61 14.04
N ILE A 216 -25.86 1.73 13.48
CA ILE A 216 -25.49 0.79 12.43
C ILE A 216 -24.93 1.54 11.20
N ALA A 217 -25.53 2.66 10.84
CA ALA A 217 -25.03 3.51 9.75
C ALA A 217 -23.62 4.08 10.05
N TYR A 218 -23.36 4.52 11.29
CA TYR A 218 -22.02 4.99 11.68
C TYR A 218 -20.98 3.88 11.65
N ILE A 219 -21.30 2.68 12.12
CA ILE A 219 -20.41 1.49 12.10
C ILE A 219 -20.07 1.09 10.66
N TYR A 220 -20.98 1.33 9.72
CA TYR A 220 -20.81 0.95 8.32
C TYR A 220 -20.17 2.03 7.44
N ALA A 221 -20.43 3.32 7.71
CA ALA A 221 -20.16 4.38 6.73
C ALA A 221 -19.35 5.59 7.24
N ALA A 222 -18.97 5.66 8.52
CA ALA A 222 -18.39 6.88 9.09
C ALA A 222 -17.14 6.66 9.93
N GLN A 223 -16.06 7.38 9.62
CA GLN A 223 -14.78 7.34 10.32
C GLN A 223 -14.79 8.11 11.65
N PHE A 224 -15.74 9.03 11.82
CA PHE A 224 -15.99 9.78 13.05
C PHE A 224 -17.44 9.60 13.44
N MET A 225 -17.69 9.55 14.75
CA MET A 225 -19.04 9.40 15.28
C MET A 225 -19.25 10.32 16.49
N PRO A 226 -20.52 10.69 16.76
CA PRO A 226 -20.88 11.30 18.03
C PRO A 226 -20.40 10.43 19.21
N ALA A 227 -19.85 11.05 20.26
CA ALA A 227 -19.34 10.34 21.44
C ALA A 227 -20.38 9.43 22.13
N ALA A 228 -21.67 9.77 22.01
CA ALA A 228 -22.77 8.94 22.49
C ALA A 228 -22.79 7.55 21.84
N ILE A 229 -22.42 7.44 20.56
CA ILE A 229 -22.39 6.16 19.84
C ILE A 229 -21.22 5.30 20.31
N ASP A 230 -20.01 5.86 20.44
CA ASP A 230 -18.85 5.14 20.97
C ASP A 230 -19.12 4.64 22.39
N LYS A 231 -19.76 5.47 23.23
CA LYS A 231 -20.13 5.06 24.59
C LYS A 231 -21.03 3.83 24.60
N VAL A 232 -22.03 3.74 23.72
CA VAL A 232 -22.87 2.55 23.64
C VAL A 232 -22.10 1.35 23.08
N LEU A 233 -21.25 1.55 22.07
CA LEU A 233 -20.41 0.47 21.52
C LEU A 233 -19.44 -0.13 22.53
N GLN A 234 -18.88 0.68 23.43
CA GLN A 234 -17.98 0.22 24.50
C GLN A 234 -18.71 -0.57 25.61
N HIS A 235 -20.04 -0.45 25.70
CA HIS A 235 -20.84 -1.06 26.78
C HIS A 235 -21.92 -2.00 26.21
N LEU A 236 -21.73 -2.52 24.99
CA LEU A 236 -22.60 -3.57 24.47
C LEU A 236 -22.57 -4.76 25.46
N PRO A 237 -23.70 -5.16 26.05
CA PRO A 237 -23.73 -6.20 27.06
C PRO A 237 -23.43 -7.56 26.41
N HIS A 238 -22.16 -7.95 26.42
CA HIS A 238 -21.75 -9.27 26.01
C HIS A 238 -21.80 -10.23 27.20
N GLY A 239 -22.70 -11.20 27.15
CA GLY A 239 -22.55 -12.49 27.85
C GLY A 239 -22.66 -12.50 29.38
N GLN A 240 -23.11 -11.43 30.04
CA GLN A 240 -23.61 -11.54 31.41
C GLN A 240 -25.13 -11.55 31.41
N GLU A 241 -25.69 -12.29 32.37
CA GLU A 241 -27.11 -12.52 32.61
C GLU A 241 -27.97 -11.31 32.20
N GLY A 242 -29.14 -11.59 31.59
CA GLY A 242 -30.08 -10.56 31.14
C GLY A 242 -30.25 -9.42 32.16
N PRO A 243 -30.53 -8.20 31.68
CA PRO A 243 -30.29 -6.96 32.41
C PRO A 243 -30.75 -7.03 33.88
N GLN A 244 -29.81 -6.83 34.80
CA GLN A 244 -30.17 -6.57 36.19
C GLN A 244 -30.87 -5.20 36.27
N ALA A 245 -31.96 -5.14 37.04
CA ALA A 245 -32.92 -4.03 37.14
C ALA A 245 -32.36 -2.65 37.59
N GLN A 246 -31.04 -2.47 37.63
CA GLN A 246 -30.39 -1.19 37.91
C GLN A 246 -29.84 -0.49 36.65
N ASP A 247 -29.69 -1.19 35.52
CA ASP A 247 -29.25 -0.62 34.23
C ASP A 247 -30.41 -0.23 33.29
N GLU A 248 -31.67 -0.42 33.71
CA GLU A 248 -32.85 -0.10 32.89
C GLU A 248 -32.97 1.40 32.55
N SER A 249 -32.38 2.31 33.35
CA SER A 249 -32.54 3.75 33.10
C SER A 249 -31.79 4.26 31.87
N ILE A 250 -30.71 3.58 31.45
CA ILE A 250 -29.99 3.95 30.22
C ILE A 250 -30.81 3.53 29.00
N PHE A 251 -31.64 2.49 29.12
CA PHE A 251 -32.41 1.88 28.02
C PHE A 251 -33.88 2.32 27.97
N GLU A 252 -34.50 2.78 29.08
CA GLU A 252 -35.88 3.30 29.10
C GLU A 252 -36.06 4.58 28.25
N ASP A 253 -35.02 5.40 28.12
CA ASP A 253 -35.03 6.60 27.26
C ASP A 253 -34.99 6.26 25.75
N PHE A 254 -34.55 5.05 25.36
CA PHE A 254 -34.48 4.62 23.96
C PHE A 254 -35.82 4.14 23.37
N HIS A 255 -36.80 3.82 24.22
CA HIS A 255 -38.03 3.13 23.81
C HIS A 255 -39.23 4.04 23.50
N ARG A 256 -39.09 5.37 23.54
CA ARG A 256 -40.21 6.30 23.25
C ARG A 256 -39.97 7.21 22.06
N ALA A 257 -40.14 6.68 20.85
CA ALA A 257 -40.51 7.50 19.68
C ALA A 257 -41.25 6.68 18.60
N ASN A 258 -42.51 7.04 18.36
CA ASN A 258 -43.35 6.52 17.28
C ASN A 258 -42.72 6.72 15.90
N LEU A 259 -42.78 5.69 15.06
CA LEU A 259 -42.40 5.75 13.65
C LEU A 259 -43.40 6.57 12.83
N GLY A 260 -43.23 7.89 12.83
CA GLY A 260 -43.28 8.60 11.57
C GLY A 260 -42.02 8.20 10.81
N LEU A 261 -42.08 7.14 9.98
CA LEU A 261 -41.22 7.09 8.81
C LEU A 261 -41.69 8.26 7.95
N ASP A 262 -41.11 9.44 8.19
CA ASP A 262 -41.32 10.58 7.30
C ASP A 262 -41.04 10.09 5.89
N GLN A 263 -41.84 10.61 4.93
CA GLN A 263 -41.63 10.35 3.51
C GLN A 263 -40.13 10.41 3.20
N PRO A 264 -39.61 9.57 2.29
CA PRO A 264 -38.19 9.54 1.94
C PRO A 264 -37.69 10.98 1.83
N VAL A 265 -36.68 11.33 2.63
CA VAL A 265 -36.14 12.69 2.65
C VAL A 265 -35.78 13.01 1.20
N GLN A 266 -36.56 13.89 0.58
CA GLN A 266 -36.25 14.32 -0.78
C GLN A 266 -34.84 14.89 -0.75
N ASN A 267 -33.97 14.35 -1.60
CA ASN A 267 -32.56 14.74 -1.74
C ASN A 267 -31.65 14.37 -0.55
N GLY A 268 -32.02 13.41 0.32
CA GLY A 268 -31.18 12.99 1.45
C GLY A 268 -29.76 12.57 1.05
N VAL A 269 -29.62 11.81 -0.04
CA VAL A 269 -28.30 11.41 -0.58
C VAL A 269 -27.49 12.60 -1.10
N GLU A 270 -28.14 13.57 -1.75
CA GLU A 270 -27.47 14.78 -2.25
C GLU A 270 -26.97 15.66 -1.09
N LEU A 271 -27.77 15.73 -0.03
CA LEU A 271 -27.43 16.45 1.20
C LEU A 271 -26.28 15.76 1.94
N ASP A 272 -26.33 14.44 2.13
CA ASP A 272 -25.24 13.67 2.75
C ASP A 272 -23.95 13.77 1.94
N THR A 273 -24.04 13.76 0.60
CA THR A 273 -22.90 13.96 -0.28
C THR A 273 -22.29 15.35 -0.13
N LYS A 274 -23.13 16.38 0.01
CA LYS A 274 -22.67 17.76 0.29
C LYS A 274 -22.01 17.84 1.68
N ILE A 275 -22.61 17.25 2.70
CA ILE A 275 -22.08 17.22 4.07
C ILE A 275 -20.71 16.52 4.10
N LEU A 276 -20.58 15.35 3.46
CA LEU A 276 -19.31 14.65 3.35
C LEU A 276 -18.25 15.49 2.63
N ARG A 277 -18.62 16.22 1.58
CA ARG A 277 -17.72 17.11 0.86
C ARG A 277 -17.25 18.30 1.69
N ASP A 278 -18.15 18.89 2.46
CA ASP A 278 -17.89 20.12 3.21
C ASP A 278 -17.22 19.84 4.55
N LEU A 279 -17.55 18.73 5.21
CA LEU A 279 -17.16 18.43 6.61
C LEU A 279 -16.41 17.10 6.77
N GLY A 280 -16.38 16.22 5.76
CA GLY A 280 -15.70 14.92 5.86
C GLY A 280 -16.36 13.92 6.83
N VAL A 281 -17.59 14.18 7.28
CA VAL A 281 -18.35 13.32 8.19
C VAL A 281 -19.79 13.11 7.70
N LEU A 282 -20.50 12.15 8.30
CA LEU A 282 -21.96 12.05 8.19
C LEU A 282 -22.60 12.66 9.45
N LEU A 283 -23.56 13.55 9.29
CA LEU A 283 -24.31 14.14 10.40
C LEU A 283 -25.43 13.19 10.85
N PRO A 284 -25.71 13.10 12.16
CA PRO A 284 -26.78 12.24 12.64
C PRO A 284 -28.14 12.86 12.29
N PRO A 285 -29.23 12.06 12.22
CA PRO A 285 -30.56 12.62 12.09
C PRO A 285 -30.86 13.63 13.21
N LYS A 286 -31.61 14.70 12.90
CA LYS A 286 -31.99 15.72 13.92
C LYS A 286 -32.68 15.10 15.15
N SER A 287 -33.43 14.01 14.98
CA SER A 287 -34.07 13.30 16.10
C SER A 287 -33.03 12.66 17.04
N PHE A 288 -31.98 12.05 16.49
CA PHE A 288 -30.88 11.49 17.26
C PHE A 288 -30.12 12.60 17.99
N ALA A 289 -29.74 13.66 17.25
CA ALA A 289 -29.04 14.81 17.82
C ALA A 289 -29.83 15.47 18.96
N LYS A 290 -31.15 15.66 18.82
CA LYS A 290 -31.98 16.25 19.89
C LYS A 290 -31.92 15.50 21.21
N HIS A 291 -31.75 14.19 21.19
CA HIS A 291 -31.70 13.36 22.39
C HIS A 291 -30.28 13.27 22.97
N HIS A 292 -29.26 13.16 22.11
CA HIS A 292 -27.90 12.83 22.53
C HIS A 292 -26.92 14.01 22.50
N ASP A 293 -27.19 15.02 21.68
CA ASP A 293 -26.39 16.23 21.52
C ASP A 293 -27.27 17.44 21.07
N PRO A 294 -28.02 18.07 21.97
CA PRO A 294 -28.91 19.17 21.60
C PRO A 294 -28.17 20.41 21.06
N GLN A 295 -26.88 20.56 21.36
CA GLN A 295 -26.09 21.73 20.95
C GLN A 295 -25.79 21.68 19.45
N ILE A 296 -25.47 20.49 18.92
CA ILE A 296 -25.18 20.33 17.49
C ILE A 296 -26.40 20.61 16.60
N VAL A 297 -27.63 20.45 17.12
CA VAL A 297 -28.88 20.67 16.34
C VAL A 297 -28.93 22.08 15.76
N LYS A 298 -28.56 23.10 16.55
CA LYS A 298 -28.58 24.50 16.11
C LYS A 298 -27.48 24.78 15.08
N LEU A 299 -26.31 24.16 15.26
CA LEU A 299 -25.19 24.28 14.31
C LEU A 299 -25.52 23.61 12.99
N MET A 300 -26.16 22.44 13.03
CA MET A 300 -26.71 21.78 11.86
C MET A 300 -27.72 22.70 11.16
N GLU A 301 -28.67 23.29 11.89
CA GLU A 301 -29.66 24.21 11.31
C GLU A 301 -29.03 25.41 10.62
N ASN A 302 -28.07 26.07 11.27
CA ASN A 302 -27.29 27.16 10.68
C ASN A 302 -26.58 26.72 9.39
N TYR A 303 -25.95 25.54 9.39
CA TYR A 303 -25.30 24.99 8.20
C TYR A 303 -26.30 24.73 7.06
N HIS A 304 -27.48 24.20 7.35
CA HIS A 304 -28.50 23.91 6.33
C HIS A 304 -29.16 25.18 5.76
N GLU A 305 -29.32 26.24 6.58
CA GLU A 305 -29.99 27.48 6.17
C GLU A 305 -29.04 28.49 5.51
N ASP A 306 -27.86 28.73 6.07
CA ASP A 306 -26.90 29.74 5.61
C ASP A 306 -25.86 29.13 4.66
N GLY A 307 -25.34 27.93 4.99
CA GLY A 307 -24.32 27.25 4.19
C GLY A 307 -23.03 28.06 3.97
N SER A 308 -22.84 29.14 4.73
CA SER A 308 -21.69 30.03 4.59
C SER A 308 -20.42 29.38 5.12
N VAL A 309 -19.26 29.92 4.70
CA VAL A 309 -17.96 29.47 5.19
C VAL A 309 -17.86 29.56 6.72
N ALA A 310 -18.54 30.55 7.34
CA ALA A 310 -18.58 30.70 8.79
C ALA A 310 -19.43 29.62 9.47
N ALA A 311 -20.61 29.31 8.93
CA ALA A 311 -21.49 28.26 9.46
C ALA A 311 -20.85 26.86 9.33
N VAL A 312 -20.12 26.60 8.24
CA VAL A 312 -19.33 25.37 8.06
C VAL A 312 -18.22 25.29 9.12
N ALA A 313 -17.45 26.36 9.30
CA ALA A 313 -16.35 26.40 10.25
C ALA A 313 -16.81 26.22 11.71
N GLU A 314 -17.93 26.84 12.10
CA GLU A 314 -18.50 26.71 13.46
C GLU A 314 -18.95 25.27 13.75
N LEU A 315 -19.58 24.60 12.77
CA LEU A 315 -19.99 23.20 12.90
C LEU A 315 -18.78 22.26 12.89
N GLU A 316 -17.77 22.51 12.06
CA GLU A 316 -16.52 21.73 12.03
C GLU A 316 -15.76 21.82 13.36
N GLU A 317 -15.61 23.03 13.93
CA GLU A 317 -14.94 23.23 15.22
C GLU A 317 -15.65 22.47 16.35
N TYR A 318 -16.98 22.45 16.32
CA TYR A 318 -17.77 21.68 17.29
C TYR A 318 -17.57 20.17 17.14
N ILE A 319 -17.59 19.66 15.91
CA ILE A 319 -17.37 18.23 15.62
C ILE A 319 -15.97 17.82 16.09
N ASP A 320 -14.94 18.58 15.73
CA ASP A 320 -13.54 18.33 16.12
C ASP A 320 -13.36 18.28 17.66
N ALA A 321 -14.12 19.07 18.41
CA ALA A 321 -14.02 19.14 19.86
C ALA A 321 -14.81 18.03 20.59
N ASN A 322 -15.91 17.53 20.01
CA ASN A 322 -16.89 16.70 20.72
C ASN A 322 -17.07 15.29 20.15
N TRP A 323 -16.68 15.05 18.90
CA TRP A 323 -16.81 13.75 18.27
C TRP A 323 -15.56 12.91 18.50
N VAL A 324 -15.73 11.59 18.39
CA VAL A 324 -14.66 10.63 18.58
C VAL A 324 -14.41 9.86 17.29
N THR A 325 -13.18 9.38 17.13
CA THR A 325 -12.86 8.49 16.03
C THR A 325 -13.63 7.19 16.18
N ASN A 326 -14.23 6.74 15.10
CA ASN A 326 -14.92 5.47 15.06
C ASN A 326 -13.90 4.32 15.11
N LYS A 327 -13.75 3.69 16.27
CA LYS A 327 -12.80 2.59 16.48
C LYS A 327 -13.12 1.36 15.62
N THR A 328 -14.35 1.18 15.16
CA THR A 328 -14.69 0.09 14.21
C THR A 328 -14.13 0.34 12.81
N PHE A 329 -13.62 1.55 12.53
CA PHE A 329 -12.95 1.94 11.29
C PHE A 329 -11.43 2.11 11.42
N ILE A 330 -10.87 1.99 12.63
CA ILE A 330 -9.43 2.15 12.87
C ILE A 330 -8.78 0.77 12.81
N ASP A 331 -7.82 0.63 11.91
CA ASP A 331 -6.89 -0.49 11.85
C ASP A 331 -5.91 -0.39 13.05
N LEU A 332 -6.23 -1.08 14.14
CA LEU A 332 -5.45 -1.15 15.38
C LEU A 332 -4.42 -2.29 15.38
N ASP A 333 -4.05 -2.85 14.22
CA ASP A 333 -3.12 -4.00 14.13
C ASP A 333 -1.63 -3.66 14.40
N LEU A 334 -1.28 -2.48 14.95
CA LEU A 334 0.13 -2.13 15.21
C LEU A 334 0.55 -2.04 16.69
N GLU A 335 -0.34 -1.72 17.64
CA GLU A 335 0.06 -1.55 19.04
C GLU A 335 -0.25 -2.75 19.94
N ASP A 336 -1.36 -3.47 19.74
CA ASP A 336 -1.77 -4.55 20.65
C ASP A 336 -1.23 -5.95 20.26
N ALA A 337 -1.00 -6.21 18.97
CA ALA A 337 -0.48 -7.51 18.50
C ALA A 337 0.99 -7.80 18.93
N LEU A 338 1.69 -6.82 19.50
CA LEU A 338 3.04 -6.95 20.05
C LEU A 338 3.10 -7.03 21.58
N ALA A 339 1.95 -7.08 22.27
CA ALA A 339 1.89 -7.12 23.73
C ALA A 339 1.08 -8.32 24.25
N THR A 340 1.74 -9.49 24.30
CA THR A 340 1.46 -10.71 25.09
C THR A 340 0.93 -11.95 24.33
N PRO A 341 1.68 -13.08 24.27
CA PRO A 341 1.31 -14.29 23.50
C PRO A 341 0.34 -15.32 24.16
N ASP A 342 -0.29 -15.07 25.32
CA ASP A 342 -0.83 -16.19 26.13
C ASP A 342 -2.34 -16.19 26.44
N ASP A 343 -3.18 -15.30 25.89
CA ASP A 343 -4.63 -15.27 26.23
C ASP A 343 -5.57 -15.50 25.03
N TYR A 344 -5.55 -16.69 24.44
CA TYR A 344 -6.72 -17.20 23.70
C TYR A 344 -7.52 -18.15 24.61
N PRO A 345 -8.80 -17.85 24.93
CA PRO A 345 -9.62 -18.77 25.72
C PRO A 345 -9.95 -20.00 24.87
N VAL A 346 -9.33 -21.13 25.22
CA VAL A 346 -9.72 -22.44 24.70
C VAL A 346 -11.11 -22.75 25.26
N PHE A 347 -12.11 -22.88 24.38
CA PHE A 347 -13.44 -23.39 24.73
C PHE A 347 -13.29 -24.82 25.29
N ASP A 348 -13.21 -24.96 26.62
CA ASP A 348 -13.11 -26.27 27.28
C ASP A 348 -14.17 -26.49 28.37
N ASP A 349 -15.26 -25.73 28.31
CA ASP A 349 -16.47 -25.99 29.10
C ASP A 349 -17.32 -27.09 28.45
N PRO A 350 -17.56 -28.24 29.13
CA PRO A 350 -18.37 -29.34 28.62
C PRO A 350 -19.83 -28.99 28.35
N GLU A 351 -20.45 -28.13 29.17
CA GLU A 351 -21.87 -27.76 29.01
C GLU A 351 -22.08 -26.84 27.80
N ALA A 352 -21.17 -25.87 27.57
CA ALA A 352 -21.19 -25.04 26.36
C ALA A 352 -20.98 -25.85 25.07
N LYS A 353 -20.12 -26.89 25.10
CA LYS A 353 -19.90 -27.78 23.95
C LYS A 353 -21.15 -28.58 23.59
N GLU A 354 -21.90 -29.03 24.59
CA GLU A 354 -23.13 -29.79 24.40
C GLU A 354 -24.28 -28.90 23.88
N LEU A 355 -24.38 -27.67 24.40
CA LEU A 355 -25.35 -26.69 23.92
C LEU A 355 -25.10 -26.31 22.45
N PHE A 356 -23.83 -26.06 22.09
CA PHE A 356 -23.42 -25.67 20.73
C PHE A 356 -23.63 -26.82 19.72
N ALA A 357 -23.31 -28.06 20.10
CA ALA A 357 -23.59 -29.24 19.27
C ALA A 357 -25.09 -29.51 19.12
N SER A 358 -25.92 -29.17 20.11
CA SER A 358 -27.38 -29.29 20.03
C SER A 358 -28.03 -28.27 19.09
N ALA A 359 -27.49 -27.04 19.06
CA ALA A 359 -28.03 -25.95 18.25
C ALA A 359 -27.62 -26.07 16.77
N TYR A 360 -26.44 -26.61 16.48
CA TYR A 360 -25.84 -26.59 15.13
C TYR A 360 -25.46 -27.98 14.58
N GLY A 361 -25.74 -29.05 15.33
CA GLY A 361 -25.58 -30.44 14.89
C GLY A 361 -24.23 -31.08 15.26
N PRO A 362 -24.19 -32.43 15.37
CA PRO A 362 -22.97 -33.16 15.74
C PRO A 362 -21.92 -33.07 14.62
N GLY A 363 -20.88 -32.26 14.85
CA GLY A 363 -19.78 -32.02 13.90
C GLY A 363 -19.31 -30.56 13.84
N ALA A 364 -20.13 -29.60 14.30
CA ALA A 364 -19.82 -28.17 14.26
C ALA A 364 -18.50 -27.82 14.99
N LEU A 365 -18.22 -28.49 16.10
CA LEU A 365 -16.96 -28.32 16.86
C LEU A 365 -15.73 -28.87 16.13
N ALA A 366 -15.89 -29.89 15.27
CA ALA A 366 -14.78 -30.46 14.50
C ALA A 366 -14.39 -29.59 13.29
N PHE A 367 -15.30 -28.72 12.83
CA PHE A 367 -15.04 -27.77 11.75
C PHE A 367 -14.32 -26.51 12.26
N THR A 368 -14.71 -25.99 13.43
CA THR A 368 -14.13 -24.77 14.02
C THR A 368 -12.73 -24.97 14.61
N CYS A 369 -12.34 -26.21 14.91
CA CYS A 369 -11.07 -26.53 15.58
C CYS A 369 -10.10 -27.37 14.71
N GLN A 370 -10.28 -27.43 13.38
CA GLN A 370 -9.32 -28.10 12.51
C GLN A 370 -8.16 -27.17 12.12
N GLY A 371 -6.93 -27.69 12.21
CA GLY A 371 -5.67 -27.03 11.90
C GLY A 371 -5.42 -26.71 10.42
N TYR A 372 -6.42 -26.16 9.72
CA TYR A 372 -6.28 -25.51 8.42
C TYR A 372 -5.96 -24.00 8.54
N GLN A 373 -5.62 -23.55 9.76
CA GLN A 373 -5.24 -22.18 10.12
C GLN A 373 -3.75 -21.89 9.90
N ILE A 374 -3.19 -22.24 8.76
CA ILE A 374 -1.89 -21.69 8.34
C ILE A 374 -1.99 -21.26 6.89
N TRP A 375 -2.20 -19.96 6.68
CA TRP A 375 -2.05 -19.30 5.39
C TRP A 375 -0.69 -18.62 5.35
N GLU A 376 0.20 -19.26 4.63
CA GLU A 376 1.57 -18.83 4.39
C GLU A 376 1.60 -17.92 3.15
N ARG A 377 2.68 -17.15 2.98
CA ARG A 377 3.00 -16.42 1.74
C ARG A 377 2.70 -17.32 0.53
N VAL A 378 1.87 -16.86 -0.42
CA VAL A 378 1.73 -17.53 -1.73
C VAL A 378 3.15 -17.72 -2.26
N PRO A 379 3.61 -18.96 -2.51
CA PRO A 379 4.96 -19.18 -3.00
C PRO A 379 5.15 -18.29 -4.22
N SER A 380 6.03 -17.29 -4.07
CA SER A 380 6.35 -16.40 -5.18
C SER A 380 7.07 -17.29 -6.19
N ASN A 381 6.32 -17.84 -7.14
CA ASN A 381 6.93 -18.62 -8.20
C ASN A 381 7.83 -17.67 -8.95
N LYS A 382 9.14 -17.88 -8.80
CA LYS A 382 10.12 -17.13 -9.57
C LYS A 382 9.81 -17.34 -11.03
N LEU A 383 9.55 -16.25 -11.73
CA LEU A 383 9.35 -16.28 -13.16
C LEU A 383 10.64 -16.78 -13.82
N ALA A 384 10.50 -17.61 -14.84
CA ALA A 384 11.63 -17.96 -15.68
C ALA A 384 12.15 -16.70 -16.37
N HIS A 385 13.45 -16.63 -16.64
CA HIS A 385 14.06 -15.44 -17.26
C HIS A 385 13.39 -15.03 -18.59
N GLY A 386 12.84 -16.00 -19.35
CA GLY A 386 12.12 -15.74 -20.59
C GLY A 386 10.73 -15.10 -20.42
N GLU A 387 10.17 -15.10 -19.21
CA GLU A 387 8.89 -14.48 -18.86
C GLU A 387 9.08 -13.04 -18.34
N LEU A 388 10.31 -12.64 -18.04
CA LEU A 388 10.64 -11.29 -17.57
C LEU A 388 10.62 -10.30 -18.74
N LEU A 389 10.28 -9.04 -18.44
CA LEU A 389 10.50 -7.94 -19.39
C LEU A 389 11.99 -7.83 -19.73
N HIS A 390 12.30 -7.68 -21.02
CA HIS A 390 13.67 -7.38 -21.44
C HIS A 390 14.19 -6.11 -20.76
N ARG A 391 15.45 -6.13 -20.36
CA ARG A 391 16.09 -5.08 -19.54
C ARG A 391 15.75 -3.63 -19.94
N PRO A 392 15.84 -3.20 -21.21
CA PRO A 392 15.52 -1.80 -21.56
C PRO A 392 14.05 -1.41 -21.30
N LEU A 393 13.12 -2.35 -21.51
CA LEU A 393 11.70 -2.14 -21.23
C LEU A 393 11.43 -2.16 -19.72
N PHE A 394 12.09 -3.07 -19.01
CA PHE A 394 12.06 -3.12 -17.55
C PHE A 394 12.55 -1.82 -16.91
N GLU A 395 13.73 -1.33 -17.30
CA GLU A 395 14.29 -0.07 -16.80
C GLU A 395 13.38 1.12 -17.14
N LYS A 396 12.85 1.18 -18.38
CA LYS A 396 11.84 2.18 -18.78
C LYS A 396 10.61 2.14 -17.87
N TRP A 397 10.09 0.96 -17.59
CA TRP A 397 8.89 0.78 -16.77
C TRP A 397 9.12 1.24 -15.32
N LEU A 398 10.25 0.86 -14.71
CA LEU A 398 10.58 1.24 -13.34
C LEU A 398 10.89 2.74 -13.22
N HIS A 399 11.60 3.33 -14.20
CA HIS A 399 11.76 4.78 -14.30
C HIS A 399 10.41 5.50 -14.45
N GLY A 400 9.46 4.90 -15.17
CA GLY A 400 8.10 5.43 -15.31
C GLY A 400 7.39 5.54 -13.97
N HIS A 401 7.45 4.50 -13.13
CA HIS A 401 6.89 4.54 -11.77
C HIS A 401 7.55 5.58 -10.88
N PHE A 402 8.88 5.70 -10.93
CA PHE A 402 9.57 6.76 -10.19
C PHE A 402 9.13 8.16 -10.65
N LEU A 403 9.01 8.37 -11.96
CA LEU A 403 8.55 9.64 -12.54
C LEU A 403 7.07 9.93 -12.25
N LYS A 404 6.22 8.93 -11.99
CA LYS A 404 4.83 9.16 -11.54
C LYS A 404 4.76 9.78 -10.15
N ILE A 405 5.74 9.51 -9.28
CA ILE A 405 5.84 10.09 -7.93
C ILE A 405 6.53 11.45 -7.98
N CYS A 406 7.59 11.58 -8.79
CA CYS A 406 8.33 12.85 -8.90
C CYS A 406 7.61 13.89 -9.77
N HIS A 407 6.89 13.45 -10.79
CA HIS A 407 6.14 14.34 -11.70
C HIS A 407 4.69 13.82 -11.88
N PRO A 408 3.89 13.68 -10.81
CA PRO A 408 2.48 13.32 -10.89
C PRO A 408 1.70 14.25 -11.82
N TYR A 409 0.78 13.64 -12.56
CA TYR A 409 -0.25 14.38 -13.26
C TYR A 409 -1.24 14.96 -12.23
N PRO A 410 -1.73 16.20 -12.42
CA PRO A 410 -2.69 16.79 -11.50
C PRO A 410 -3.92 15.90 -11.33
N ARG A 411 -4.42 15.77 -10.10
CA ARG A 411 -5.57 14.92 -9.77
C ARG A 411 -6.75 15.81 -9.39
N ASP A 412 -7.88 15.68 -10.09
CA ASP A 412 -9.12 16.31 -9.66
C ASP A 412 -9.69 15.56 -8.43
N LYS A 413 -10.13 16.31 -7.42
CA LYS A 413 -10.71 15.80 -6.17
C LYS A 413 -11.98 14.97 -6.39
N LEU A 414 -12.72 15.22 -7.47
CA LEU A 414 -14.03 14.63 -7.71
C LEU A 414 -14.01 13.41 -8.66
N GLU A 415 -13.01 13.27 -9.52
CA GLU A 415 -12.94 12.19 -10.52
C GLU A 415 -12.03 11.01 -10.13
N HIS A 416 -11.26 11.10 -9.04
CA HIS A 416 -10.17 10.16 -8.75
C HIS A 416 -10.24 9.47 -7.38
N SER A 417 -11.41 9.44 -6.73
CA SER A 417 -11.63 8.70 -5.48
C SER A 417 -11.37 7.17 -5.61
N GLU A 418 -11.28 6.65 -6.84
CA GLU A 418 -11.09 5.21 -7.11
C GLU A 418 -9.66 4.83 -7.56
N LEU A 419 -8.77 5.80 -7.81
CA LEU A 419 -7.41 5.54 -8.33
C LEU A 419 -6.36 5.59 -7.22
N THR A 420 -6.00 4.40 -6.71
CA THR A 420 -4.97 4.23 -5.68
C THR A 420 -3.57 4.24 -6.32
N ALA A 421 -2.91 5.41 -6.31
CA ALA A 421 -1.55 5.57 -6.81
C ALA A 421 -0.57 5.87 -5.67
N PRO A 422 0.65 5.31 -5.69
CA PRO A 422 1.61 5.50 -4.61
C PRO A 422 1.93 6.99 -4.43
N PHE A 423 1.88 7.44 -3.17
CA PHE A 423 2.00 8.85 -2.80
C PHE A 423 3.40 9.26 -2.33
N ASN A 424 4.32 8.29 -2.14
CA ASN A 424 5.67 8.57 -1.70
C ASN A 424 6.72 7.59 -2.25
N LEU A 425 7.99 7.96 -2.13
CA LEU A 425 9.12 7.22 -2.69
C LEU A 425 9.44 5.88 -2.00
N THR A 426 8.87 5.59 -0.83
CA THR A 426 9.06 4.29 -0.16
C THR A 426 8.49 3.14 -0.97
N PHE A 427 7.45 3.42 -1.79
CA PHE A 427 6.84 2.45 -2.69
C PHE A 427 7.86 1.86 -3.67
N LEU A 428 8.78 2.69 -4.21
CA LEU A 428 9.76 2.20 -5.17
C LEU A 428 10.70 1.16 -4.54
N ILE A 429 11.05 1.34 -3.27
CA ILE A 429 11.92 0.40 -2.53
C ILE A 429 11.19 -0.94 -2.34
N ARG A 430 9.93 -0.90 -1.89
CA ARG A 430 9.09 -2.11 -1.76
C ARG A 430 8.90 -2.82 -3.09
N LEU A 431 8.67 -2.07 -4.17
CA LEU A 431 8.53 -2.61 -5.51
C LEU A 431 9.82 -3.32 -5.96
N VAL A 432 10.99 -2.73 -5.70
CA VAL A 432 12.29 -3.34 -6.03
C VAL A 432 12.53 -4.64 -5.25
N VAL A 433 12.17 -4.68 -3.96
CA VAL A 433 12.21 -5.91 -3.16
C VAL A 433 11.36 -6.99 -3.83
N HIS A 434 10.10 -6.67 -4.12
CA HIS A 434 9.16 -7.60 -4.74
C HIS A 434 9.63 -8.12 -6.11
N LEU A 435 10.17 -7.25 -6.96
CA LEU A 435 10.71 -7.64 -8.27
C LEU A 435 11.88 -8.61 -8.14
N SER A 436 12.74 -8.42 -7.13
CA SER A 436 13.82 -9.38 -6.85
C SER A 436 13.29 -10.75 -6.45
N GLU A 437 12.20 -10.80 -5.68
CA GLU A 437 11.59 -12.04 -5.21
C GLU A 437 10.90 -12.81 -6.35
N ILE A 438 10.31 -12.09 -7.30
CA ILE A 438 9.73 -12.63 -8.54
C ILE A 438 10.81 -13.14 -9.51
N GLY A 439 12.08 -12.75 -9.33
CA GLY A 439 13.21 -13.30 -10.09
C GLY A 439 13.89 -12.32 -11.04
N TYR A 440 13.61 -11.01 -10.97
CA TYR A 440 14.39 -10.02 -11.71
C TYR A 440 15.86 -10.02 -11.21
N PRO A 441 16.86 -9.99 -12.11
CA PRO A 441 18.25 -10.02 -11.69
C PRO A 441 18.62 -8.82 -10.82
N ALA A 442 19.19 -9.08 -9.64
CA ALA A 442 19.64 -8.05 -8.69
C ALA A 442 20.53 -6.95 -9.32
N HIS A 443 21.40 -7.29 -10.29
CA HIS A 443 22.23 -6.29 -10.98
C HIS A 443 21.44 -5.36 -11.91
N TRP A 444 20.23 -5.75 -12.38
CA TRP A 444 19.32 -4.85 -13.09
C TRP A 444 18.68 -3.87 -12.12
N LEU A 445 18.18 -4.38 -10.99
CA LEU A 445 17.57 -3.58 -9.92
C LEU A 445 18.56 -2.58 -9.32
N SER A 446 19.75 -3.06 -8.97
CA SER A 446 20.87 -2.25 -8.51
C SER A 446 21.26 -1.18 -9.53
N GLY A 447 21.25 -1.51 -10.83
CA GLY A 447 21.52 -0.56 -11.90
C GLY A 447 20.52 0.61 -11.90
N VAL A 448 19.22 0.32 -11.78
CA VAL A 448 18.19 1.36 -11.69
C VAL A 448 18.36 2.21 -10.45
N LEU A 449 18.53 1.60 -9.27
CA LEU A 449 18.76 2.34 -8.02
C LEU A 449 19.98 3.26 -8.12
N SER A 450 21.07 2.78 -8.71
CA SER A 450 22.30 3.55 -8.91
C SER A 450 22.08 4.78 -9.80
N VAL A 451 21.34 4.61 -10.90
CA VAL A 451 20.98 5.72 -11.80
C VAL A 451 20.08 6.73 -11.10
N LEU A 452 19.12 6.27 -10.28
CA LEU A 452 18.21 7.13 -9.54
C LEU A 452 18.90 7.89 -8.39
N CYS A 453 20.03 7.39 -7.88
CA CYS A 453 20.86 8.06 -6.87
C CYS A 453 22.01 8.89 -7.49
N ASN A 454 22.01 9.14 -8.79
CA ASN A 454 23.08 9.89 -9.43
C ASN A 454 23.21 11.30 -8.81
N GLY A 455 24.39 11.62 -8.27
CA GLY A 455 24.64 12.84 -7.50
C GLY A 455 24.47 14.15 -8.28
N ASN A 456 24.36 14.10 -9.61
CA ASN A 456 24.05 15.28 -10.42
C ASN A 456 22.54 15.61 -10.50
N GLY A 457 21.66 14.75 -9.95
CA GLY A 457 20.22 14.96 -9.95
C GLY A 457 19.55 14.83 -11.33
N GLU A 458 20.18 14.15 -12.28
CA GLU A 458 19.69 13.97 -13.65
C GLU A 458 19.43 12.50 -13.97
N LEU A 459 18.27 12.24 -14.58
CA LEU A 459 17.88 10.93 -15.11
C LEU A 459 17.82 11.00 -16.65
N ILE A 460 18.56 10.13 -17.34
CA ILE A 460 18.44 9.97 -18.80
C ILE A 460 17.59 8.73 -19.05
N THR A 461 16.37 8.92 -19.59
CA THR A 461 15.42 7.81 -19.76
C THR A 461 14.51 7.98 -20.98
N THR A 462 14.03 6.86 -21.50
CA THR A 462 12.96 6.80 -22.52
C THR A 462 11.56 6.89 -21.88
N ALA A 463 11.47 6.71 -20.56
CA ALA A 463 10.23 6.90 -19.80
C ALA A 463 9.78 8.37 -19.81
N ARG A 464 8.50 8.61 -19.52
CA ARG A 464 7.94 9.96 -19.40
C ARG A 464 7.02 10.05 -18.19
N PRO A 465 6.90 11.25 -17.60
CA PRO A 465 5.85 11.53 -16.63
C PRO A 465 4.47 11.24 -17.24
N PRO A 466 3.49 10.89 -16.39
CA PRO A 466 2.11 10.77 -16.83
C PRO A 466 1.62 12.09 -17.45
N VAL A 467 0.92 11.97 -18.58
CA VAL A 467 0.28 13.10 -19.29
C VAL A 467 -1.24 13.13 -19.08
N GLY A 468 -1.76 12.21 -18.27
CA GLY A 468 -3.15 12.08 -17.87
C GLY A 468 -3.24 11.30 -16.56
N ALA A 469 -4.40 11.34 -15.90
CA ALA A 469 -4.62 10.65 -14.63
C ALA A 469 -4.51 9.12 -14.76
N ILE A 470 -4.98 8.57 -15.89
CA ILE A 470 -4.87 7.16 -16.24
C ILE A 470 -3.83 7.00 -17.34
N THR A 471 -2.88 6.08 -17.15
CA THR A 471 -1.92 5.72 -18.20
C THR A 471 -2.49 4.56 -19.01
N SER A 472 -2.71 4.75 -20.31
CA SER A 472 -3.18 3.65 -21.17
C SER A 472 -2.04 2.67 -21.50
N PRO A 473 -2.32 1.41 -21.90
CA PRO A 473 -1.30 0.49 -22.40
C PRO A 473 -0.48 1.10 -23.55
N THR A 474 -1.13 1.83 -24.46
CA THR A 474 -0.48 2.54 -25.56
C THR A 474 0.56 3.56 -25.07
N ASP A 475 0.27 4.27 -23.98
CA ASP A 475 1.21 5.23 -23.38
C ASP A 475 2.43 4.53 -22.76
N VAL A 476 2.20 3.38 -22.12
CA VAL A 476 3.26 2.53 -21.53
C VAL A 476 4.17 1.97 -22.62
N ASP A 477 3.58 1.49 -23.72
CA ASP A 477 4.31 0.86 -24.83
C ASP A 477 4.98 1.86 -25.77
N ALA A 478 4.55 3.12 -25.76
CA ALA A 478 5.09 4.18 -26.63
C ALA A 478 6.62 4.26 -26.58
N ILE A 479 7.28 4.06 -27.72
CA ILE A 479 8.73 4.17 -27.85
C ILE A 479 9.09 5.65 -28.00
N ARG A 480 9.90 6.17 -27.08
CA ARG A 480 10.30 7.58 -27.05
C ARG A 480 11.83 7.67 -27.00
N PRO A 481 12.45 8.69 -27.61
CA PRO A 481 13.89 8.89 -27.52
C PRO A 481 14.32 9.14 -26.07
N ALA A 482 15.55 8.75 -25.72
CA ALA A 482 16.09 9.05 -24.40
C ALA A 482 16.13 10.58 -24.19
N LYS A 483 15.61 11.05 -23.06
CA LYS A 483 15.58 12.46 -22.68
C LYS A 483 16.20 12.61 -21.30
N LYS A 484 17.01 13.65 -21.12
CA LYS A 484 17.50 14.08 -19.81
C LYS A 484 16.37 14.77 -19.05
N MET A 485 16.13 14.32 -17.82
CA MET A 485 15.08 14.78 -16.92
C MET A 485 15.66 15.11 -15.56
N THR A 486 15.11 16.13 -14.92
CA THR A 486 15.53 16.56 -13.58
C THR A 486 14.82 15.75 -12.51
N ILE A 487 15.60 15.12 -11.64
CA ILE A 487 15.12 14.39 -10.44
C ILE A 487 15.80 14.90 -9.15
N GLY A 488 16.67 15.91 -9.26
CA GLY A 488 17.48 16.43 -8.14
C GLY A 488 16.67 16.90 -6.93
N LEU A 489 15.43 17.33 -7.12
CA LEU A 489 14.54 17.78 -6.05
C LEU A 489 14.26 16.66 -5.03
N TRP A 490 14.18 15.40 -5.50
CA TRP A 490 13.89 14.22 -4.68
C TRP A 490 15.13 13.45 -4.25
N GLN A 491 16.33 13.90 -4.66
CA GLN A 491 17.58 13.18 -4.34
C GLN A 491 17.80 13.07 -2.83
N ALA A 492 17.55 14.15 -2.09
CA ALA A 492 17.72 14.17 -0.64
C ALA A 492 16.84 13.11 0.03
N GLU A 493 15.55 13.08 -0.30
CA GLU A 493 14.61 12.09 0.21
C GLU A 493 15.00 10.67 -0.26
N PHE A 494 15.17 10.45 -1.56
CA PHE A 494 15.38 9.11 -2.10
C PHE A 494 16.65 8.46 -1.56
N THR A 495 17.75 9.22 -1.46
CA THR A 495 19.01 8.72 -0.87
C THR A 495 18.88 8.48 0.63
N THR A 496 18.09 9.28 1.35
CA THR A 496 17.76 9.01 2.76
C THR A 496 17.02 7.69 2.90
N LEU A 497 15.90 7.53 2.17
CA LEU A 497 15.07 6.34 2.22
C LEU A 497 15.86 5.10 1.81
N LEU A 498 16.62 5.16 0.71
CA LEU A 498 17.43 4.04 0.27
C LEU A 498 18.52 3.70 1.30
N SER A 499 19.09 4.67 2.00
CA SER A 499 20.08 4.42 3.05
C SER A 499 19.46 3.70 4.25
N ILE A 500 18.28 4.14 4.69
CA ILE A 500 17.49 3.48 5.75
C ILE A 500 17.14 2.03 5.37
N TRP A 501 16.60 1.84 4.17
CA TRP A 501 15.99 0.57 3.77
C TRP A 501 16.92 -0.36 2.97
N SER A 502 18.14 0.06 2.65
CA SER A 502 19.14 -0.73 1.91
C SER A 502 19.36 -2.13 2.49
N ARG A 503 19.36 -2.24 3.82
CA ARG A 503 19.52 -3.52 4.53
C ARG A 503 18.31 -4.46 4.37
N LEU A 504 17.18 -3.94 3.91
CA LEU A 504 15.98 -4.73 3.63
C LEU A 504 15.96 -5.28 2.20
N LEU A 505 16.89 -4.86 1.34
CA LEU A 505 16.96 -5.40 -0.01
C LEU A 505 17.44 -6.86 0.05
N PRO A 506 16.80 -7.79 -0.69
CA PRO A 506 17.19 -9.20 -0.73
C PRO A 506 18.50 -9.44 -1.53
N PHE A 507 19.18 -8.38 -1.94
CA PHE A 507 20.43 -8.39 -2.69
C PHE A 507 21.32 -7.22 -2.25
N GLY A 508 22.63 -7.38 -2.38
CA GLY A 508 23.56 -6.28 -2.23
C GLY A 508 23.62 -5.41 -3.48
N PHE A 509 23.85 -4.12 -3.27
CA PHE A 509 24.16 -3.16 -4.33
C PHE A 509 25.32 -2.28 -3.90
N ILE A 510 26.07 -1.78 -4.88
CA ILE A 510 27.14 -0.82 -4.61
C ILE A 510 26.48 0.51 -4.30
N ALA A 511 26.57 0.93 -3.03
CA ALA A 511 26.04 2.21 -2.58
C ALA A 511 26.67 3.34 -3.40
N PRO A 512 25.87 4.14 -4.12
CA PRO A 512 26.38 5.32 -4.82
C PRO A 512 26.93 6.36 -3.84
N ASP A 513 27.89 7.16 -4.28
CA ASP A 513 28.52 8.24 -3.47
C ASP A 513 27.50 9.22 -2.86
N ALA A 514 26.31 9.32 -3.46
CA ALA A 514 25.24 10.17 -2.96
C ALA A 514 24.52 9.62 -1.72
N MET A 515 24.71 8.35 -1.35
CA MET A 515 24.16 7.76 -0.14
C MET A 515 25.02 8.08 1.09
N VAL A 516 24.42 8.01 2.28
CA VAL A 516 25.13 8.21 3.56
C VAL A 516 24.89 7.00 4.46
N PRO A 517 25.79 6.69 5.40
CA PRO A 517 25.52 5.65 6.38
C PRO A 517 24.29 6.02 7.24
N PRO A 518 23.53 5.04 7.75
CA PRO A 518 22.36 5.32 8.59
C PRO A 518 22.68 6.10 9.88
N THR A 519 23.95 6.11 10.33
CA THR A 519 24.42 6.95 11.45
C THR A 519 24.32 8.44 11.17
N ASP A 520 24.31 8.84 9.89
CA ASP A 520 24.24 10.24 9.45
C ASP A 520 22.81 10.67 9.10
N ILE A 521 21.82 9.85 9.48
CA ILE A 521 20.39 10.09 9.24
C ILE A 521 19.70 10.33 10.57
N ALA A 522 18.83 11.33 10.60
CA ALA A 522 18.05 11.69 11.77
C ALA A 522 16.61 12.07 11.38
N GLU A 523 15.72 11.96 12.34
CA GLU A 523 14.35 12.46 12.24
C GLU A 523 14.35 13.95 12.61
N PHE A 524 13.73 14.77 11.77
CA PHE A 524 13.62 16.19 11.98
C PHE A 524 12.16 16.60 12.09
N SER A 525 11.88 17.60 12.92
CA SER A 525 10.56 18.23 13.02
C SER A 525 10.58 19.69 12.63
N ILE A 526 9.47 20.15 12.07
CA ILE A 526 9.20 21.57 11.79
C ILE A 526 7.72 21.87 12.01
N THR A 527 7.43 22.99 12.67
CA THR A 527 6.06 23.44 12.96
C THR A 527 5.66 24.56 12.03
N PHE A 528 4.48 24.44 11.40
CA PHE A 528 3.97 25.41 10.44
C PHE A 528 2.92 26.36 11.05
N PRO A 529 2.76 27.56 10.47
CA PRO A 529 1.59 28.40 10.69
C PRO A 529 0.30 27.64 10.42
N HIS A 530 -0.83 28.15 10.93
CA HIS A 530 -2.12 27.55 10.62
C HIS A 530 -2.42 27.71 9.13
N PHE A 531 -2.91 26.65 8.49
CA PHE A 531 -3.45 26.69 7.13
C PHE A 531 -4.63 25.72 7.03
N PRO A 532 -5.62 26.02 6.17
CA PRO A 532 -6.83 25.20 6.03
C PRO A 532 -6.48 23.75 5.68
N ARG A 533 -7.17 22.81 6.34
CA ARG A 533 -6.87 21.37 6.53
C ARG A 533 -6.75 20.51 5.26
N GLN A 534 -6.84 21.12 4.08
CA GLN A 534 -6.88 20.43 2.79
C GLN A 534 -5.47 19.95 2.35
N ASP A 535 -5.04 18.85 2.97
CA ASP A 535 -4.14 17.75 2.52
C ASP A 535 -2.69 18.08 2.08
N PHE A 536 -1.73 17.30 2.63
CA PHE A 536 -0.34 17.71 2.84
C PHE A 536 0.70 17.03 1.92
N LEU A 537 1.75 17.78 1.55
CA LEU A 537 3.12 17.33 1.22
C LEU A 537 4.08 18.52 1.45
N LEU A 538 5.42 18.39 1.50
CA LEU A 538 6.33 19.49 1.88
C LEU A 538 7.41 19.78 0.81
N ASP A 539 7.69 21.07 0.57
CA ASP A 539 8.81 21.59 -0.24
C ASP A 539 9.60 22.65 0.56
N ALA A 540 10.91 22.74 0.35
CA ALA A 540 11.72 23.83 0.86
C ALA A 540 12.29 24.62 -0.33
N GLU A 541 11.90 25.89 -0.50
CA GLU A 541 12.33 26.75 -1.62
C GLU A 541 13.27 27.88 -1.14
N ASN A 542 14.03 28.45 -2.09
CA ASN A 542 14.81 29.68 -1.93
C ASN A 542 14.13 30.81 -2.73
N GLU A 543 13.96 31.98 -2.09
CA GLU A 543 13.04 33.08 -2.45
C GLU A 543 12.80 33.35 -3.96
N GLY A 544 11.51 33.38 -4.38
CA GLY A 544 10.99 34.26 -5.45
C GLY A 544 9.92 33.73 -6.43
N ASN A 545 8.63 34.05 -6.15
CA ASN A 545 7.39 34.01 -6.98
C ASN A 545 6.57 32.69 -7.13
N PRO A 546 5.20 32.75 -7.15
CA PRO A 546 4.28 31.60 -7.28
C PRO A 546 3.86 31.31 -8.74
N PRO A 547 2.96 30.34 -9.00
CA PRO A 547 3.14 28.89 -8.87
C PRO A 547 3.89 28.34 -10.11
N VAL A 548 4.80 27.40 -9.89
CA VAL A 548 5.65 26.88 -10.96
C VAL A 548 5.48 25.37 -11.04
N THR A 549 5.09 24.87 -12.22
CA THR A 549 5.09 23.42 -12.50
C THR A 549 6.49 22.86 -12.19
N PRO A 550 6.63 21.70 -11.50
CA PRO A 550 7.94 21.19 -11.03
C PRO A 550 9.05 21.18 -12.10
N GLY A 551 8.66 21.01 -13.37
CA GLY A 551 9.57 21.06 -14.51
C GLY A 551 10.27 22.40 -14.77
N LYS A 552 9.91 23.51 -14.11
CA LYS A 552 10.59 24.81 -14.23
C LYS A 552 11.33 25.24 -12.95
N ILE A 553 11.22 24.49 -11.85
CA ILE A 553 11.99 24.73 -10.63
C ILE A 553 13.42 24.21 -10.86
N LYS A 554 14.43 25.05 -10.59
CA LYS A 554 15.83 24.62 -10.76
C LYS A 554 16.19 23.64 -9.63
N PRO A 555 16.76 22.45 -9.91
CA PRO A 555 17.05 21.42 -8.91
C PRO A 555 18.04 21.82 -7.80
N LYS A 556 18.71 22.96 -7.93
CA LYS A 556 19.61 23.52 -6.90
C LYS A 556 18.90 24.46 -5.91
N LEU A 557 17.60 24.67 -6.07
CA LEU A 557 16.82 25.67 -5.31
C LEU A 557 15.70 25.05 -4.47
N ALA A 558 15.51 23.73 -4.51
CA ALA A 558 14.43 23.06 -3.78
C ALA A 558 14.77 21.61 -3.37
N HIS A 559 14.19 21.18 -2.25
CA HIS A 559 14.21 19.80 -1.75
C HIS A 559 12.78 19.36 -1.42
N ILE A 560 12.32 18.27 -2.04
CA ILE A 560 10.97 17.74 -1.86
C ILE A 560 11.01 16.48 -1.00
N PHE A 561 10.09 16.41 -0.03
CA PHE A 561 9.91 15.26 0.86
C PHE A 561 8.47 14.76 0.79
N THR A 562 8.29 13.52 0.32
CA THR A 562 7.00 12.84 0.19
C THR A 562 6.68 11.90 1.37
N ALA A 563 7.70 11.39 2.05
CA ALA A 563 7.61 10.48 3.18
C ALA A 563 7.78 11.25 4.50
N MET A 564 6.67 11.73 5.04
CA MET A 564 6.62 12.47 6.29
C MET A 564 5.38 12.12 7.09
N LYS A 565 5.45 12.33 8.41
CA LYS A 565 4.29 12.31 9.30
C LYS A 565 3.92 13.75 9.65
N TYR A 566 2.68 14.12 9.42
CA TYR A 566 2.14 15.42 9.82
C TYR A 566 1.13 15.25 10.95
N VAL A 567 1.30 16.00 12.03
CA VAL A 567 0.37 16.00 13.17
C VAL A 567 -0.42 17.30 13.14
N THR A 568 -1.70 17.21 12.79
CA THR A 568 -2.58 18.37 12.59
C THR A 568 -2.74 19.22 13.85
N ALA A 569 -2.94 18.59 15.01
CA ALA A 569 -3.12 19.28 16.29
C ALA A 569 -1.95 20.20 16.64
N THR A 570 -0.71 19.77 16.34
CA THR A 570 0.50 20.54 16.63
C THR A 570 1.06 21.26 15.40
N ARG A 571 0.43 21.09 14.23
CA ARG A 571 0.90 21.57 12.91
C ARG A 571 2.35 21.21 12.61
N THR A 572 2.78 20.05 13.08
CA THR A 572 4.18 19.65 13.04
C THR A 572 4.38 18.55 12.02
N ALA A 573 5.25 18.79 11.06
CA ALA A 573 5.75 17.76 10.16
C ALA A 573 7.01 17.12 10.78
N SER A 574 7.12 15.82 10.67
CA SER A 574 8.29 15.02 11.02
C SER A 574 8.72 14.19 9.83
N PHE A 575 10.01 14.20 9.51
CA PHE A 575 10.56 13.51 8.34
C PHE A 575 11.99 13.05 8.60
N TRP A 576 12.37 11.93 7.99
CA TRP A 576 13.74 11.43 8.04
C TRP A 576 14.56 12.10 6.94
N CYS A 577 15.75 12.59 7.29
CA CYS A 577 16.67 13.18 6.33
C CYS A 577 18.14 12.94 6.71
N ARG A 578 19.03 13.04 5.73
CA ARG A 578 20.47 13.09 5.96
C ARG A 578 20.85 14.40 6.65
N ARG A 579 21.68 14.33 7.69
CA ARG A 579 22.12 15.50 8.46
C ARG A 579 22.85 16.53 7.58
N ASP A 580 23.62 16.09 6.59
CA ASP A 580 24.37 16.99 5.71
C ASP A 580 23.47 17.90 4.87
N VAL A 581 22.30 17.40 4.44
CA VAL A 581 21.30 18.18 3.71
C VAL A 581 20.68 19.22 4.63
N VAL A 582 20.23 18.82 5.82
CA VAL A 582 19.59 19.74 6.78
C VAL A 582 20.58 20.79 7.30
N GLN A 583 21.84 20.42 7.50
CA GLN A 583 22.88 21.38 7.89
C GLN A 583 23.09 22.44 6.81
N LYS A 584 23.20 22.03 5.53
CA LYS A 584 23.34 22.97 4.40
C LYS A 584 22.12 23.88 4.27
N THR A 585 20.90 23.38 4.52
CA THR A 585 19.69 24.22 4.46
C THR A 585 19.59 25.18 5.65
N LYS A 586 20.06 24.80 6.84
CA LYS A 586 20.17 25.70 8.00
C LYS A 586 21.22 26.81 7.81
N GLU A 587 22.34 26.50 7.16
CA GLU A 587 23.39 27.47 6.84
C GLU A 587 22.96 28.46 5.74
N GLY A 588 22.04 28.03 4.86
CA GLY A 588 21.47 28.84 3.80
C GLY A 588 20.25 29.67 4.22
N LYS A 589 19.70 30.40 3.24
CA LYS A 589 18.40 31.08 3.37
C LYS A 589 17.32 30.20 2.74
N TRP A 590 16.78 29.28 3.53
CA TRP A 590 15.77 28.34 3.09
C TRP A 590 14.50 28.51 3.91
N ASP A 591 13.37 28.51 3.22
CA ASP A 591 12.04 28.44 3.84
C ASP A 591 11.40 27.10 3.50
N ALA A 592 10.70 26.52 4.47
CA ALA A 592 9.91 25.31 4.30
C ALA A 592 8.42 25.65 4.13
N TYR A 593 7.75 24.88 3.28
CA TYR A 593 6.36 25.07 2.88
C TYR A 593 5.64 23.73 2.74
N ILE A 594 4.35 23.69 3.04
CA ILE A 594 3.49 22.55 2.73
C ILE A 594 2.81 22.84 1.39
N TRP A 595 2.82 21.86 0.48
CA TRP A 595 2.26 21.83 -0.85
C TRP A 595 1.34 20.64 -1.06
N ARG A 596 0.30 20.85 -1.86
CA ARG A 596 -0.57 19.82 -2.40
C ARG A 596 0.02 19.21 -3.67
N ILE A 597 0.11 17.88 -3.74
CA ILE A 597 0.66 17.17 -4.93
C ILE A 597 -0.36 16.90 -6.04
N ASP A 598 -1.64 17.03 -5.75
CA ASP A 598 -2.72 16.89 -6.73
C ASP A 598 -2.86 18.15 -7.59
N GLU A 599 -2.70 19.33 -7.01
CA GLU A 599 -2.80 20.61 -7.73
C GLU A 599 -1.44 21.33 -7.87
N TRP A 600 -0.38 20.80 -7.27
CA TRP A 600 0.93 21.49 -7.14
C TRP A 600 0.76 22.89 -6.59
N ARG A 601 0.09 23.00 -5.45
CA ARG A 601 -0.29 24.27 -4.83
C ARG A 601 0.24 24.37 -3.41
N GLN A 602 0.98 25.43 -3.11
CA GLN A 602 1.37 25.77 -1.75
C GLN A 602 0.12 26.00 -0.87
N VAL A 603 0.10 25.42 0.33
CA VAL A 603 -0.98 25.56 1.31
C VAL A 603 -0.53 26.21 2.61
N SER A 604 0.75 26.10 3.02
CA SER A 604 1.24 26.79 4.22
C SER A 604 1.94 28.12 3.91
N GLY A 605 2.04 28.98 4.92
CA GLY A 605 3.07 30.03 4.94
C GLY A 605 4.48 29.43 5.03
N GLY A 606 5.48 30.17 4.55
CA GLY A 606 6.88 29.79 4.63
C GLY A 606 7.44 29.86 6.05
N VAL A 607 8.32 28.92 6.39
CA VAL A 607 8.97 28.84 7.70
C VAL A 607 10.48 28.75 7.51
N ALA A 608 11.21 29.72 8.08
CA ALA A 608 12.66 29.77 7.99
C ALA A 608 13.30 28.53 8.64
N VAL A 609 13.96 27.71 7.81
CA VAL A 609 14.53 26.41 8.19
C VAL A 609 15.59 26.55 9.29
N LYS A 610 16.38 27.62 9.23
CA LYS A 610 17.50 27.91 10.14
C LYS A 610 17.10 27.77 11.61
N ASP A 611 15.95 28.32 11.98
CA ASP A 611 15.52 28.43 13.38
C ASP A 611 14.37 27.48 13.73
N ALA A 612 13.67 26.93 12.73
CA ALA A 612 12.46 26.12 12.94
C ALA A 612 12.67 24.60 12.86
N VAL A 613 13.74 24.13 12.19
CA VAL A 613 14.00 22.68 12.08
C VAL A 613 14.75 22.17 13.31
N ALA A 614 14.12 21.26 14.05
CA ALA A 614 14.73 20.57 15.19
C ALA A 614 15.05 19.11 14.84
N GLU A 615 16.21 18.61 15.29
CA GLU A 615 16.54 17.18 15.25
C GLU A 615 15.85 16.51 16.45
N ILE A 616 15.11 15.42 16.19
CA ILE A 616 14.35 14.68 17.21
C ILE A 616 15.18 13.52 17.76
N ARG A 617 15.70 12.67 16.86
CA ARG A 617 16.49 11.47 17.19
C ARG A 617 17.31 10.99 16.00
N ALA A 618 18.37 10.24 16.26
CA ALA A 618 19.12 9.54 15.23
C ALA A 618 18.35 8.31 14.71
N TRP A 619 18.62 7.85 13.50
CA TRP A 619 18.01 6.61 12.98
C TRP A 619 18.49 5.35 13.74
N THR A 620 19.65 5.43 14.37
CA THR A 620 20.26 4.32 15.13
C THR A 620 19.85 4.28 16.60
N GLU A 621 19.11 5.28 17.08
CA GLU A 621 18.47 5.33 18.40
C GLU A 621 17.09 4.68 18.34
#